data_AF-A0A2W2C453-F1
#
_entry.id   AF-A0A2W2C453-F1
#
_cell.length_a   1.000
_cell.length_b   1.000
_cell.length_c   1.000
_cell.angle_alpha   90.00
_cell.angle_beta   90.00
_cell.angle_gamma   90.00
#
_symmetry.space_group_name_H-M   'P 1'
#
loop_
_entity.id
_entity.type
_entity.pdbx_description
1 polymer ?
#
loop_
_entity_poly.entity_id
_entity_poly.type
_entity_poly.pdbx_seq_one_letter_code
_entity_poly.pdbx_strand_id
1 'polypeptide(L)'
;MAADQGGSGEGAADPPPEEGQVLMNDRSDGAGLRQNAPASQLDRLRARPAVSQPPALPAQPSGRLPQLVREVLDGMAAVYDVDGDDLVGAWENGIFDFSVLPDDEGRAEVLQVHGSWERMLPDQRFKEAVLFANEWNAEHVWPKVFVLPDDEGWLGLHGEFTADLGAEPDVDRVELAVNTGIIASLAVFDAAEVTFPDARLLGGDDLDETE
;
A
#
# COMPACT_ATOMS: atom_id res chain seq x y z
N MET A 1 83.66 10.22 34.23
CA MET A 1 84.16 8.91 33.76
C MET A 1 83.75 7.88 34.80
N ALA A 2 83.33 6.68 34.38
CA ALA A 2 82.57 5.61 35.09
C ALA A 2 81.04 5.81 35.04
N ALA A 3 80.24 4.94 34.39
CA ALA A 3 79.95 3.49 34.63
C ALA A 3 79.13 3.32 35.94
N ASP A 4 78.15 2.43 36.14
CA ASP A 4 77.82 1.12 35.57
C ASP A 4 76.42 0.67 36.10
N GLN A 5 75.83 -0.32 35.42
CA GLN A 5 74.63 -1.18 35.58
C GLN A 5 73.64 -1.16 36.78
N GLY A 6 72.40 -1.53 36.44
CA GLY A 6 71.77 -2.76 36.97
C GLY A 6 70.44 -2.63 37.72
N GLY A 7 69.48 -3.54 37.45
CA GLY A 7 68.56 -4.01 38.50
C GLY A 7 67.05 -4.00 38.21
N SER A 8 66.57 -5.18 37.84
CA SER A 8 65.22 -5.78 37.90
C SER A 8 64.26 -5.32 39.00
N GLY A 9 62.94 -5.48 38.77
CA GLY A 9 61.96 -5.64 39.86
C GLY A 9 60.51 -5.39 39.46
N GLU A 10 59.69 -6.43 39.62
CA GLU A 10 58.24 -6.50 39.38
C GLU A 10 57.39 -5.30 39.84
N GLY A 11 56.51 -4.82 38.96
CA GLY A 11 55.38 -3.97 39.31
C GLY A 11 54.08 -4.78 39.28
N ALA A 12 53.77 -5.46 40.38
CA ALA A 12 52.43 -5.97 40.66
C ALA A 12 51.62 -4.83 41.28
N ALA A 13 50.62 -4.33 40.55
CA ALA A 13 49.61 -3.41 41.08
C ALA A 13 48.35 -4.22 41.40
N ASP A 14 47.95 -4.19 42.66
CA ASP A 14 46.70 -4.77 43.17
C ASP A 14 45.46 -4.11 42.54
N PRO A 15 44.37 -4.87 42.31
CA PRO A 15 43.14 -4.38 41.71
C PRO A 15 42.21 -3.68 42.74
N PRO A 16 41.28 -2.80 42.29
CA PRO A 16 40.17 -2.32 43.11
C PRO A 16 39.07 -3.39 43.31
N PRO A 17 38.19 -3.23 44.33
CA PRO A 17 37.52 -4.34 45.02
C PRO A 17 36.25 -4.87 44.33
N GLU A 18 35.94 -6.12 44.68
CA GLU A 18 34.71 -6.86 44.39
C GLU A 18 33.50 -6.33 45.15
N GLU A 19 32.33 -6.31 44.48
CA GLU A 19 31.04 -6.48 45.14
C GLU A 19 30.21 -7.52 44.37
N GLY A 20 29.69 -8.51 45.09
CA GLY A 20 28.34 -9.02 44.81
C GLY A 20 28.18 -10.43 44.25
N GLN A 21 28.79 -11.42 44.89
CA GLN A 21 28.31 -12.81 45.08
C GLN A 21 27.19 -13.33 44.13
N VAL A 22 27.57 -14.21 43.21
CA VAL A 22 26.66 -15.20 42.60
C VAL A 22 26.52 -16.37 43.57
N LEU A 23 25.38 -16.49 44.24
CA LEU A 23 25.03 -17.68 45.01
C LEU A 23 24.50 -18.75 44.06
N MET A 24 25.26 -19.82 43.94
CA MET A 24 24.95 -21.03 43.19
C MET A 24 24.30 -22.05 44.14
N ASN A 25 23.15 -22.60 43.77
CA ASN A 25 22.66 -23.93 44.18
C ASN A 25 21.52 -24.32 43.23
N ASP A 26 21.69 -25.28 42.32
CA ASP A 26 21.82 -26.73 42.42
C ASP A 26 20.48 -27.45 42.16
N ARG A 27 20.60 -28.53 41.41
CA ARG A 27 19.63 -29.23 40.55
C ARG A 27 18.55 -29.97 41.33
N SER A 28 17.39 -30.21 40.70
CA SER A 28 16.80 -31.54 40.45
C SER A 28 15.40 -31.46 39.82
N ASP A 29 15.27 -32.07 38.64
CA ASP A 29 14.15 -32.84 38.06
C ASP A 29 12.67 -32.43 38.18
N GLY A 30 11.99 -32.49 37.02
CA GLY A 30 10.64 -33.06 36.95
C GLY A 30 9.57 -32.29 36.17
N ALA A 31 9.45 -32.57 34.87
CA ALA A 31 8.22 -32.60 34.07
C ALA A 31 7.16 -31.48 34.27
N GLY A 32 7.15 -30.52 33.33
CA GLY A 32 6.03 -29.61 33.11
C GLY A 32 6.08 -29.04 31.68
N LEU A 33 5.34 -29.64 30.77
CA LEU A 33 5.24 -29.22 29.37
C LEU A 33 4.75 -27.78 29.25
N ARG A 34 5.46 -27.01 28.41
CA ARG A 34 5.03 -25.91 27.54
C ARG A 34 3.81 -25.11 28.02
N GLN A 35 3.99 -23.82 28.32
CA GLN A 35 3.04 -22.73 27.99
C GLN A 35 3.54 -21.39 28.55
N ASN A 36 4.16 -20.58 27.69
CA ASN A 36 4.04 -19.12 27.65
C ASN A 36 5.07 -18.57 26.66
N ALA A 37 4.74 -18.64 25.37
CA ALA A 37 5.31 -17.70 24.41
C ALA A 37 4.48 -16.40 24.49
N PRO A 38 5.09 -15.21 24.37
CA PRO A 38 4.30 -13.99 24.24
C PRO A 38 3.43 -14.11 22.99
N ALA A 39 2.13 -13.79 23.12
CA ALA A 39 1.16 -13.89 22.04
C ALA A 39 1.68 -13.20 20.77
N SER A 40 1.66 -13.94 19.65
CA SER A 40 2.04 -13.43 18.33
C SER A 40 1.17 -12.22 17.97
N GLN A 41 1.68 -11.28 17.17
CA GLN A 41 0.86 -10.18 16.62
C GLN A 41 -0.42 -10.69 15.94
N LEU A 42 -0.39 -11.91 15.39
CA LEU A 42 -1.54 -12.60 14.81
C LEU A 42 -2.59 -13.02 15.85
N ASP A 43 -2.20 -13.37 17.07
CA ASP A 43 -3.15 -13.71 18.14
C ASP A 43 -3.87 -12.47 18.67
N ARG A 44 -3.21 -11.30 18.61
CA ARG A 44 -3.82 -10.01 18.97
C ARG A 44 -4.83 -9.53 17.92
N LEU A 45 -4.61 -9.85 16.65
CA LEU A 45 -5.54 -9.54 15.55
C LEU A 45 -6.77 -10.46 15.57
N ARG A 46 -6.63 -11.71 16.05
CA ARG A 46 -7.72 -12.69 16.13
C ARG A 46 -8.67 -12.47 17.32
N ALA A 47 -8.18 -11.91 18.42
CA ALA A 47 -9.01 -11.53 19.57
C ALA A 47 -9.75 -10.21 19.32
N ARG A 48 -10.69 -10.20 18.37
CA ARG A 48 -11.65 -9.08 18.22
C ARG A 48 -12.64 -9.13 19.39
N PRO A 49 -12.88 -8.04 20.14
CA PRO A 49 -14.11 -7.96 20.92
C PRO A 49 -15.30 -8.08 19.96
N ALA A 50 -16.40 -8.67 20.44
CA ALA A 50 -17.63 -8.79 19.65
C ALA A 50 -17.97 -7.44 19.02
N VAL A 51 -17.98 -7.41 17.69
CA VAL A 51 -18.37 -6.24 16.90
C VAL A 51 -19.82 -5.96 17.25
N SER A 52 -20.07 -4.87 17.97
CA SER A 52 -21.37 -4.22 17.99
C SER A 52 -21.82 -4.09 16.54
N GLN A 53 -23.09 -4.44 16.25
CA GLN A 53 -23.75 -4.41 14.95
C GLN A 53 -23.05 -3.49 13.94
N PRO A 54 -22.69 -3.98 12.72
CA PRO A 54 -22.00 -3.15 11.74
C PRO A 54 -22.76 -1.82 11.62
N PRO A 55 -22.05 -0.67 11.58
CA PRO A 55 -22.72 0.58 11.28
C PRO A 55 -23.56 0.37 10.02
N ALA A 56 -24.75 0.95 9.98
CA ALA A 56 -25.51 1.00 8.75
C ALA A 56 -24.55 1.44 7.63
N LEU A 57 -24.65 0.82 6.44
CA LEU A 57 -23.96 1.31 5.26
C LEU A 57 -24.10 2.83 5.25
N PRO A 58 -22.99 3.60 5.09
CA PRO A 58 -23.10 5.04 5.05
C PRO A 58 -24.19 5.41 4.05
N ALA A 59 -25.00 6.42 4.40
CA ALA A 59 -25.99 6.92 3.47
C ALA A 59 -25.32 7.22 2.13
N GLN A 60 -26.02 6.92 1.04
CA GLN A 60 -25.56 7.23 -0.32
C GLN A 60 -24.98 8.65 -0.33
N PRO A 61 -23.75 8.86 -0.84
CA PRO A 61 -23.08 10.14 -0.82
C PRO A 61 -24.03 11.26 -1.28
N SER A 62 -24.43 12.12 -0.34
CA SER A 62 -25.34 13.23 -0.64
C SER A 62 -24.53 14.40 -1.18
N GLY A 63 -24.78 14.80 -2.43
CA GLY A 63 -24.07 15.87 -3.11
C GLY A 63 -24.35 15.84 -4.61
N ARG A 64 -23.93 16.88 -5.35
CA ARG A 64 -24.05 16.90 -6.83
C ARG A 64 -22.89 16.21 -7.54
N LEU A 65 -21.80 15.92 -6.82
CA LEU A 65 -20.57 15.39 -7.40
C LEU A 65 -20.81 14.06 -8.17
N PRO A 66 -21.54 13.06 -7.65
CA PRO A 66 -21.79 11.83 -8.40
C PRO A 66 -22.49 12.07 -9.75
N GLN A 67 -23.44 13.01 -9.81
CA GLN A 67 -24.12 13.34 -11.06
C GLN A 67 -23.23 14.12 -12.01
N LEU A 68 -22.34 14.98 -11.49
CA LEU A 68 -21.39 15.72 -12.32
C LEU A 68 -20.31 14.81 -12.90
N VAL A 69 -19.82 13.82 -12.16
CA VAL A 69 -18.87 12.83 -12.70
C VAL A 69 -19.52 12.11 -13.89
N ARG A 70 -20.78 11.69 -13.74
CA ARG A 70 -21.55 11.10 -14.84
C ARG A 70 -21.71 12.05 -16.03
N GLU A 71 -22.10 13.30 -15.78
CA GLU A 71 -22.25 14.32 -16.83
C GLU A 71 -20.94 14.55 -17.60
N VAL A 72 -19.82 14.57 -16.89
CA VAL A 72 -18.47 14.69 -17.49
C VAL A 72 -18.14 13.48 -18.35
N LEU A 73 -18.32 12.25 -17.84
CA LEU A 73 -18.03 11.03 -18.61
C LEU A 73 -18.94 10.91 -19.84
N ASP A 74 -20.22 11.24 -19.71
CA ASP A 74 -21.17 11.30 -20.83
C ASP A 74 -20.74 12.37 -21.86
N GLY A 75 -20.27 13.53 -21.39
CA GLY A 75 -19.73 14.61 -22.22
C GLY A 75 -18.46 14.22 -22.97
N MET A 76 -17.63 13.36 -22.39
CA MET A 76 -16.46 12.74 -23.02
C MET A 76 -16.83 11.65 -24.04
N ALA A 77 -18.10 11.25 -24.11
CA ALA A 77 -18.55 10.05 -24.81
C ALA A 77 -17.80 8.78 -24.37
N ALA A 78 -17.43 8.72 -23.08
CA ALA A 78 -16.74 7.58 -22.50
C ALA A 78 -17.67 6.35 -22.49
N VAL A 79 -17.10 5.17 -22.73
CA VAL A 79 -17.77 3.90 -22.49
C VAL A 79 -17.42 3.45 -21.09
N TYR A 80 -18.42 3.35 -20.23
CA TYR A 80 -18.25 2.93 -18.84
C TYR A 80 -19.46 2.09 -18.38
N ASP A 81 -19.22 1.21 -17.42
CA ASP A 81 -20.21 0.45 -16.70
C ASP A 81 -20.42 1.04 -15.29
N VAL A 82 -21.52 0.65 -14.64
CA VAL A 82 -21.80 1.01 -13.25
C VAL A 82 -21.54 -0.22 -12.39
N ASP A 83 -20.62 -0.12 -11.43
CA ASP A 83 -20.34 -1.16 -10.45
C ASP A 83 -20.61 -0.63 -9.03
N GLY A 84 -21.69 -1.13 -8.41
CA GLY A 84 -22.16 -0.58 -7.14
C GLY A 84 -22.48 0.91 -7.24
N ASP A 85 -21.71 1.72 -6.51
CA ASP A 85 -21.82 3.19 -6.49
C ASP A 85 -20.75 3.88 -7.37
N ASP A 86 -19.87 3.10 -7.98
CA ASP A 86 -18.74 3.56 -8.78
C ASP A 86 -19.01 3.46 -10.29
N LEU A 87 -18.28 4.24 -11.07
CA LEU A 87 -18.27 4.17 -12.53
C LEU A 87 -16.95 3.58 -12.97
N VAL A 88 -16.99 2.58 -13.86
CA VAL A 88 -15.79 1.86 -14.31
C VAL A 88 -15.66 1.96 -15.81
N GLY A 89 -14.53 2.43 -16.32
CA GLY A 89 -14.28 2.52 -17.76
C GLY A 89 -12.84 2.20 -18.12
N ALA A 90 -12.57 2.03 -19.42
CA ALA A 90 -11.24 1.74 -19.92
C ALA A 90 -10.71 2.87 -20.80
N TRP A 91 -9.45 3.23 -20.59
CA TRP A 91 -8.70 4.19 -21.39
C TRP A 91 -7.33 3.62 -21.69
N GLU A 92 -7.02 3.44 -22.98
CA GLU A 92 -5.71 2.92 -23.42
C GLU A 92 -5.29 1.66 -22.64
N ASN A 93 -4.18 1.72 -21.90
CA ASN A 93 -3.64 0.62 -21.09
C ASN A 93 -4.10 0.64 -19.62
N GLY A 94 -5.18 1.36 -19.31
CA GLY A 94 -5.69 1.51 -17.96
C GLY A 94 -7.18 1.23 -17.83
N ILE A 95 -7.56 0.63 -16.71
CA ILE A 95 -8.94 0.45 -16.25
C ILE A 95 -9.16 1.40 -15.08
N PHE A 96 -10.23 2.18 -15.10
CA PHE A 96 -10.43 3.29 -14.19
C PHE A 96 -11.76 3.20 -13.45
N ASP A 97 -11.69 3.32 -12.13
CA ASP A 97 -12.81 3.51 -11.23
C ASP A 97 -12.92 5.00 -10.85
N PHE A 98 -14.13 5.56 -10.94
CA PHE A 98 -14.46 6.90 -10.49
C PHE A 98 -15.37 6.81 -9.28
N SER A 99 -14.81 7.08 -8.11
CA SER A 99 -15.50 6.98 -6.83
C SER A 99 -15.69 8.35 -6.20
N VAL A 100 -16.84 8.55 -5.54
CA VAL A 100 -17.07 9.73 -4.71
C VAL A 100 -16.97 9.32 -3.25
N LEU A 101 -15.91 9.81 -2.60
CA LEU A 101 -15.63 9.50 -1.21
C LEU A 101 -16.30 10.53 -0.30
N PRO A 102 -16.93 10.09 0.82
CA PRO A 102 -17.37 11.02 1.85
C PRO A 102 -16.16 11.63 2.56
N ASP A 103 -16.25 12.91 2.90
CA ASP A 103 -15.30 13.56 3.82
C ASP A 103 -15.54 13.10 5.27
N ASP A 104 -14.72 13.61 6.21
CA ASP A 104 -14.82 13.28 7.64
C ASP A 104 -16.18 13.64 8.27
N GLU A 105 -16.96 14.49 7.61
CA GLU A 105 -18.31 14.94 8.02
C GLU A 105 -19.43 14.19 7.27
N GLY A 106 -19.08 13.24 6.40
CA GLY A 106 -20.02 12.44 5.60
C GLY A 106 -20.50 13.11 4.32
N ARG A 107 -19.87 14.20 3.88
CA ARG A 107 -20.23 14.96 2.68
C ARG A 107 -19.50 14.41 1.46
N ALA A 108 -20.22 14.22 0.37
CA ALA A 108 -19.72 13.61 -0.87
C ALA A 108 -18.94 14.60 -1.74
N GLU A 109 -17.81 15.09 -1.23
CA GLU A 109 -17.08 16.23 -1.81
C GLU A 109 -15.74 15.84 -2.45
N VAL A 110 -15.28 14.61 -2.22
CA VAL A 110 -13.98 14.13 -2.72
C VAL A 110 -14.18 13.20 -3.90
N LEU A 111 -13.59 13.54 -5.05
CA LEU A 111 -13.46 12.66 -6.19
C LEU A 111 -12.18 11.83 -6.06
N GLN A 112 -12.30 10.52 -6.22
CA GLN A 112 -11.18 9.61 -6.45
C GLN A 112 -11.24 9.09 -7.89
N VAL A 113 -10.10 9.19 -8.57
CA VAL A 113 -9.84 8.54 -9.86
C VAL A 113 -8.78 7.48 -9.61
N HIS A 114 -9.20 6.22 -9.62
CA HIS A 114 -8.33 5.07 -9.39
C HIS A 114 -8.11 4.34 -10.71
N GLY A 115 -6.88 4.36 -11.20
CA GLY A 115 -6.46 3.59 -12.36
C GLY A 115 -5.77 2.30 -11.94
N SER A 116 -6.06 1.22 -12.64
CA SER A 116 -5.31 -0.04 -12.61
C SER A 116 -4.68 -0.24 -13.98
N TRP A 117 -3.38 -0.57 -13.99
CA TRP A 117 -2.71 -0.96 -15.24
C TRP A 117 -3.37 -2.25 -15.76
N GLU A 118 -3.61 -2.34 -17.07
CA GLU A 118 -4.29 -3.49 -17.67
C GLU A 118 -3.47 -4.80 -17.61
N ARG A 119 -2.27 -4.74 -17.01
CA ARG A 119 -1.34 -5.85 -16.88
C ARG A 119 -0.97 -6.13 -15.44
N MET A 120 -0.48 -7.34 -15.23
CA MET A 120 -0.06 -7.85 -13.94
C MET A 120 1.37 -8.39 -13.98
N LEU A 121 2.01 -8.33 -12.82
CA LEU A 121 3.35 -8.86 -12.58
C LEU A 121 3.26 -10.09 -11.67
N PRO A 122 4.13 -11.09 -11.85
CA PRO A 122 4.15 -12.23 -10.93
C PRO A 122 4.71 -11.80 -9.56
N ASP A 123 4.32 -12.47 -8.48
CA ASP A 123 4.71 -12.14 -7.09
C ASP A 123 6.22 -11.95 -6.89
N GLN A 124 7.07 -12.67 -7.63
CA GLN A 124 8.52 -12.56 -7.51
C GLN A 124 9.05 -11.18 -7.91
N ARG A 125 8.31 -10.40 -8.71
CA ARG A 125 8.65 -9.04 -9.13
C ARG A 125 8.18 -7.97 -8.12
N PHE A 126 7.59 -8.35 -6.97
CA PHE A 126 7.06 -7.41 -5.98
C PHE A 126 8.04 -6.29 -5.58
N LYS A 127 9.32 -6.64 -5.34
CA LYS A 127 10.33 -5.66 -4.93
C LYS A 127 10.63 -4.64 -6.04
N GLU A 128 10.67 -5.09 -7.29
CA GLU A 128 10.89 -4.22 -8.45
C GLU A 128 9.70 -3.30 -8.67
N ALA A 129 8.48 -3.83 -8.59
CA ALA A 129 7.25 -3.06 -8.74
C ALA A 129 7.09 -2.00 -7.65
N VAL A 130 7.37 -2.34 -6.38
CA VAL A 130 7.32 -1.37 -5.28
C VAL A 130 8.40 -0.30 -5.41
N LEU A 131 9.60 -0.67 -5.87
CA LEU A 131 10.66 0.31 -6.10
C LEU A 131 10.26 1.29 -7.21
N PHE A 132 9.75 0.78 -8.34
CA PHE A 132 9.20 1.60 -9.43
C PHE A 132 8.12 2.57 -8.93
N ALA A 133 7.15 2.09 -8.15
CA ALA A 133 6.10 2.92 -7.59
C ALA A 133 6.64 4.03 -6.66
N ASN A 134 7.62 3.69 -5.81
CA ASN A 134 8.25 4.65 -4.91
C ASN A 134 9.07 5.71 -5.66
N GLU A 135 9.79 5.32 -6.71
CA GLU A 135 10.53 6.25 -7.56
C GLU A 135 9.59 7.24 -8.25
N TRP A 136 8.47 6.74 -8.82
CA TRP A 136 7.45 7.61 -9.40
C TRP A 136 6.92 8.63 -8.38
N ASN A 137 6.49 8.15 -7.22
CA ASN A 137 5.95 8.98 -6.14
C ASN A 137 6.95 10.01 -5.59
N ALA A 138 8.26 9.73 -5.70
CA ALA A 138 9.29 10.66 -5.24
C ALA A 138 9.53 11.80 -6.24
N GLU A 139 9.29 11.56 -7.53
CA GLU A 139 9.63 12.49 -8.63
C GLU A 139 8.42 13.24 -9.19
N HIS A 140 7.20 12.71 -8.97
CA HIS A 140 5.96 13.25 -9.54
C HIS A 140 4.98 13.65 -8.45
N VAL A 141 4.24 14.74 -8.71
CA VAL A 141 3.18 15.20 -7.80
C VAL A 141 1.98 14.24 -7.85
N TRP A 142 1.68 13.68 -9.02
CA TRP A 142 0.54 12.80 -9.27
C TRP A 142 0.90 11.71 -10.30
N PRO A 143 0.18 10.58 -10.30
CA PRO A 143 -0.69 10.10 -9.23
C PRO A 143 0.13 9.52 -8.06
N LYS A 144 -0.55 9.14 -6.97
CA LYS A 144 0.03 8.21 -5.98
C LYS A 144 0.03 6.81 -6.59
N VAL A 145 1.17 6.16 -6.61
CA VAL A 145 1.35 4.83 -7.21
C VAL A 145 1.59 3.78 -6.13
N PHE A 146 0.95 2.62 -6.26
CA PHE A 146 1.15 1.50 -5.36
C PHE A 146 0.88 0.15 -6.05
N VAL A 147 1.27 -0.94 -5.37
CA VAL A 147 1.15 -2.30 -5.87
C VAL A 147 0.25 -3.09 -4.94
N LEU A 148 -0.75 -3.79 -5.48
CA LEU A 148 -1.63 -4.67 -4.72
C LEU A 148 -1.52 -6.10 -5.25
N PRO A 149 -1.38 -7.12 -4.38
CA PRO A 149 -1.56 -8.50 -4.78
C PRO A 149 -3.04 -8.81 -5.00
N ASP A 150 -3.35 -9.64 -5.99
CA ASP A 150 -4.66 -10.26 -6.15
C ASP A 150 -4.76 -11.58 -5.36
N ASP A 151 -5.91 -12.24 -5.45
CA ASP A 151 -6.16 -13.52 -4.78
C ASP A 151 -5.42 -14.72 -5.42
N GLU A 152 -4.90 -14.56 -6.64
CA GLU A 152 -4.18 -15.59 -7.40
C GLU A 152 -2.65 -15.46 -7.29
N GLY A 153 -2.15 -14.45 -6.59
CA GLY A 153 -0.72 -14.21 -6.39
C GLY A 153 -0.06 -13.39 -7.50
N TRP A 154 -0.85 -12.71 -8.33
CA TRP A 154 -0.37 -11.68 -9.24
C TRP A 154 -0.41 -10.31 -8.58
N LEU A 155 0.34 -9.37 -9.15
CA LEU A 155 0.49 -8.02 -8.64
C LEU A 155 -0.07 -7.03 -9.67
N GLY A 156 -1.05 -6.24 -9.25
CA GLY A 156 -1.55 -5.08 -9.98
C GLY A 156 -0.74 -3.82 -9.63
N LEU A 157 -0.50 -2.98 -10.62
CA LEU A 157 0.04 -1.63 -10.44
C LEU A 157 -1.10 -0.62 -10.54
N HIS A 158 -1.21 0.25 -9.54
CA HIS A 158 -2.32 1.18 -9.40
C HIS A 158 -1.83 2.62 -9.33
N GLY A 159 -2.57 3.53 -9.96
CA GLY A 159 -2.38 4.97 -9.87
C GLY A 159 -3.65 5.62 -9.32
N GLU A 160 -3.53 6.36 -8.21
CA GLU A 160 -4.65 7.02 -7.55
C GLU A 160 -4.46 8.53 -7.52
N PHE A 161 -5.47 9.24 -8.01
CA PHE A 161 -5.61 10.68 -7.89
C PHE A 161 -6.85 11.00 -7.06
N THR A 162 -6.73 11.93 -6.11
CA THR A 162 -7.86 12.39 -5.29
C THR A 162 -7.91 13.91 -5.28
N ALA A 163 -9.12 14.45 -5.36
CA ALA A 163 -9.37 15.88 -5.29
C ALA A 163 -10.61 16.17 -4.46
N ASP A 164 -10.45 17.02 -3.44
CA ASP A 164 -11.56 17.66 -2.75
C ASP A 164 -12.09 18.80 -3.61
N LEU A 165 -13.36 18.71 -4.01
CA LEU A 165 -14.04 19.67 -4.87
C LEU A 165 -15.05 20.54 -4.11
N GLY A 166 -15.20 20.32 -2.81
CA GLY A 166 -16.11 21.03 -1.92
C GLY A 166 -17.60 20.70 -2.15
N ALA A 167 -18.46 21.39 -1.40
CA ALA A 167 -19.92 21.15 -1.38
C ALA A 167 -20.64 21.49 -2.70
N GLU A 168 -20.13 22.46 -3.44
CA GLU A 168 -20.74 22.99 -4.67
C GLU A 168 -19.74 22.95 -5.83
N PRO A 169 -19.35 21.76 -6.31
CA PRO A 169 -18.46 21.64 -7.45
C PRO A 169 -19.17 22.08 -8.73
N ASP A 170 -18.42 22.72 -9.64
CA ASP A 170 -18.86 23.01 -11.01
C ASP A 170 -18.34 21.93 -11.98
N VAL A 171 -18.98 21.83 -13.15
CA VAL A 171 -18.67 20.79 -14.14
C VAL A 171 -17.24 20.89 -14.66
N ASP A 172 -16.73 22.11 -14.87
CA ASP A 172 -15.38 22.36 -15.40
C ASP A 172 -14.30 21.86 -14.44
N ARG A 173 -14.48 22.02 -13.12
CA ARG A 173 -13.56 21.49 -12.10
C ARG A 173 -13.60 19.97 -12.02
N VAL A 174 -14.78 19.37 -12.13
CA VAL A 174 -14.91 17.91 -12.16
C VAL A 174 -14.24 17.35 -13.41
N GLU A 175 -14.47 17.96 -14.57
CA GLU A 175 -13.84 17.59 -15.84
C GLU A 175 -12.31 17.68 -15.75
N LEU A 176 -11.78 18.77 -15.20
CA LEU A 176 -10.34 18.92 -14.99
C LEU A 176 -9.79 17.82 -14.08
N ALA A 177 -10.47 17.51 -12.98
CA ALA A 177 -10.04 16.49 -12.03
C ALA A 177 -10.07 15.09 -12.65
N VAL A 178 -11.14 14.73 -13.38
CA VAL A 178 -11.25 13.46 -14.12
C VAL A 178 -10.12 13.33 -15.14
N ASN A 179 -9.94 14.33 -16.01
CA ASN A 179 -8.87 14.31 -17.01
C ASN A 179 -7.48 14.22 -16.38
N THR A 180 -7.24 14.96 -15.29
CA THR A 180 -5.95 14.92 -14.57
C THR A 180 -5.68 13.52 -14.03
N GLY A 181 -6.66 12.90 -13.38
CA GLY A 181 -6.52 11.54 -12.86
C GLY A 181 -6.24 10.51 -13.94
N ILE A 182 -6.98 10.55 -15.05
CA ILE A 182 -6.78 9.63 -16.18
C ILE A 182 -5.39 9.81 -16.78
N ILE A 183 -5.04 11.03 -17.22
CA ILE A 183 -3.78 11.29 -17.95
C ILE A 183 -2.56 11.02 -17.07
N ALA A 184 -2.61 11.39 -15.79
CA ALA A 184 -1.50 11.15 -14.88
C ALA A 184 -1.29 9.65 -14.62
N SER A 185 -2.36 8.87 -14.50
CA SER A 185 -2.28 7.42 -14.35
C SER A 185 -1.82 6.72 -15.63
N LEU A 186 -2.27 7.14 -16.80
CA LEU A 186 -1.76 6.60 -18.07
C LEU A 186 -0.25 6.83 -18.22
N ALA A 187 0.26 7.99 -17.78
CA ALA A 187 1.69 8.27 -17.82
C ALA A 187 2.53 7.27 -16.99
N VAL A 188 2.05 6.85 -15.82
CA VAL A 188 2.74 5.81 -15.05
C VAL A 188 2.59 4.43 -15.70
N PHE A 189 1.46 4.12 -16.30
CA PHE A 189 1.23 2.84 -16.99
C PHE A 189 2.10 2.70 -18.25
N ASP A 190 2.31 3.78 -18.99
CA ASP A 190 3.25 3.83 -20.11
C ASP A 190 4.70 3.58 -19.63
N ALA A 191 5.09 4.18 -18.50
CA ALA A 191 6.40 3.93 -17.90
C ALA A 191 6.53 2.48 -17.38
N ALA A 192 5.45 1.90 -16.88
CA ALA A 192 5.38 0.51 -16.45
C ALA A 192 5.51 -0.45 -17.63
N GLU A 193 4.86 -0.17 -18.77
CA GLU A 193 4.98 -0.97 -20.00
C GLU A 193 6.43 -1.04 -20.50
N VAL A 194 7.16 0.08 -20.43
CA VAL A 194 8.59 0.12 -20.78
C VAL A 194 9.44 -0.66 -19.78
N THR A 195 9.12 -0.58 -18.50
CA THR A 195 9.90 -1.19 -17.41
C THR A 195 9.66 -2.70 -17.30
N PHE A 196 8.42 -3.13 -17.57
CA PHE A 196 7.95 -4.51 -17.43
C PHE A 196 7.29 -5.01 -18.72
N PRO A 197 8.05 -5.13 -19.83
CA PRO A 197 7.51 -5.52 -21.13
C PRO A 197 7.01 -6.98 -21.17
N ASP A 198 7.36 -7.79 -20.16
CA ASP A 198 6.92 -9.17 -19.97
C ASP A 198 5.69 -9.29 -19.06
N ALA A 199 5.10 -8.17 -18.63
CA ALA A 199 3.88 -8.17 -17.83
C ALA A 199 2.69 -8.75 -18.62
N ARG A 200 1.89 -9.56 -17.94
CA ARG A 200 0.79 -10.31 -18.52
C ARG A 200 -0.48 -9.47 -18.55
N LEU A 201 -1.26 -9.55 -19.62
CA LEU A 201 -2.58 -8.89 -19.70
C LEU A 201 -3.57 -9.51 -18.70
N LEU A 202 -4.33 -8.67 -18.00
CA LEU A 202 -5.46 -9.06 -17.15
C LEU A 202 -6.44 -9.94 -17.94
N GLY A 203 -6.88 -11.06 -17.35
CA GLY A 203 -7.82 -12.00 -17.98
C GLY A 203 -7.26 -12.86 -19.12
N GLY A 204 -5.94 -12.82 -19.37
CA GLY A 204 -5.33 -13.45 -20.54
C GLY A 204 -5.12 -14.98 -20.54
N ASP A 205 -5.66 -15.76 -19.57
CA ASP A 205 -5.40 -17.23 -19.53
C ASP A 205 -6.53 -18.11 -20.11
N ASP A 206 -7.69 -17.57 -20.49
CA ASP A 206 -8.84 -18.40 -20.87
C ASP A 206 -8.92 -18.81 -22.35
N LEU A 207 -7.90 -18.55 -23.19
CA LEU A 207 -7.97 -18.80 -24.64
C LEU A 207 -7.12 -19.97 -25.18
N ASP A 208 -6.40 -20.71 -24.33
CA ASP A 208 -5.53 -21.83 -24.74
C ASP A 208 -6.10 -23.23 -24.40
N GLU A 209 -7.43 -23.39 -24.33
CA GLU A 209 -8.07 -24.71 -24.29
C GLU A 209 -9.10 -24.92 -25.40
N THR A 210 -8.65 -24.99 -26.67
CA THR A 210 -9.33 -25.81 -27.69
C THR A 210 -8.31 -26.38 -28.69
N GLU A 211 -7.74 -27.55 -28.37
CA GLU A 211 -7.24 -28.50 -29.37
C GLU A 211 -8.37 -29.37 -29.94
#